data_AF-A0A1K2FIN9-F1
#
_entry.id   AF-A0A1K2FIN9-F1
#
_cell.length_a   1.000
_cell.length_b   1.000
_cell.length_c   1.000
_cell.angle_alpha   90.00
_cell.angle_beta   90.00
_cell.angle_gamma   90.00
#
_symmetry.space_group_name_H-M   'P 1'
#
loop_
_entity.id
_entity.type
_entity.pdbx_description
1 polymer ?
#
loop_
_entity_poly.entity_id
_entity_poly.type
_entity_poly.pdbx_seq_one_letter_code
_entity_poly.pdbx_strand_id
1 'polypeptide(L)'
;MAHHVANDLPPHLSMWQRVREYAVPPSMIETATARRAVGDWAGACAAARIDVDLDLRAVRDRHGTGLVTRLRADLRRLAPDLLRWHMPRIAPDGRLRPGLTLSLARYGDPGTPVHLVVRTPPAWADAGQRMSLSLWTGPGDGAPRHHPHPHPDRRFRLDLHRHLWDATRSGELARRSGWTGTPAVTGTPAVPSADPPWAKDRWAAEAELLLRAEGRSRGAFTVRLAARSRLVLELVAPDDAHVPVLRPPRAAPPPQEAAALPVLPEAAARLPPDLELLRAGLIAPERLHPLVAAALPVPGPAPAAAPASEPGDPHRVECRGEVHRLALRDGVLTAVDHDPDQLRREELLVALGGPPLPCLRAIDAVHRNPEALPAVRERLGHGDVTGALAVVEGLLGPGAVLRDGPLRAELESAAARRVDHGLFRSGLVAEHPGARAAGGGGVADPYQGHRPRLDRRSRRTPPALLGKRNSRSRPRTGQP
;
A
#
# COMPACT_ATOMS: atom_id res chain seq x y z
N MET A 1 -4.51 16.19 -41.71
CA MET A 1 -4.63 15.02 -40.80
C MET A 1 -3.83 15.32 -39.54
N ALA A 2 -4.48 15.58 -38.41
CA ALA A 2 -3.76 15.70 -37.14
C ALA A 2 -3.50 14.29 -36.61
N HIS A 3 -2.25 13.97 -36.28
CA HIS A 3 -1.93 12.70 -35.63
C HIS A 3 -2.42 12.74 -34.19
N HIS A 4 -3.55 12.08 -33.92
CA HIS A 4 -4.08 11.92 -32.57
C HIS A 4 -3.22 10.90 -31.83
N VAL A 5 -2.05 11.34 -31.36
CA VAL A 5 -1.17 10.53 -30.51
C VAL A 5 -1.86 10.35 -29.17
N ALA A 6 -2.53 9.22 -29.01
CA ALA A 6 -2.92 8.70 -27.71
C ALA A 6 -1.63 8.35 -26.96
N ASN A 7 -1.09 9.32 -26.22
CA ASN A 7 -0.01 9.09 -25.27
C ASN A 7 -0.60 8.29 -24.09
N ASP A 8 -0.63 6.96 -24.23
CA ASP A 8 -0.99 6.05 -23.15
C ASP A 8 -0.15 6.39 -21.91
N LEU A 9 -0.82 6.83 -20.85
CA LEU A 9 -0.15 7.25 -19.62
C LEU A 9 0.67 6.08 -19.06
N PRO A 10 1.99 6.26 -18.81
CA PRO A 10 2.87 5.22 -18.31
C PRO A 10 2.21 4.47 -17.12
N PRO A 11 2.13 3.13 -17.13
CA PRO A 11 1.29 2.39 -16.18
C PRO A 11 1.57 2.66 -14.70
N HIS A 12 2.77 3.13 -14.36
CA HIS A 12 3.13 3.54 -13.00
C HIS A 12 2.47 4.88 -12.59
N LEU A 13 2.29 5.83 -13.52
CA LEU A 13 1.60 7.09 -13.29
C LEU A 13 0.08 6.88 -13.19
N SER A 14 -0.49 6.08 -14.09
CA SER A 14 -1.91 5.70 -14.07
C SER A 14 -2.29 4.95 -12.78
N MET A 15 -1.38 4.12 -12.27
CA MET A 15 -1.47 3.53 -10.93
C MET A 15 -1.43 4.61 -9.84
N TRP A 16 -0.48 5.54 -9.86
CA TRP A 16 -0.36 6.58 -8.83
C TRP A 16 -1.54 7.57 -8.80
N GLN A 17 -2.15 7.90 -9.95
CA GLN A 17 -3.39 8.69 -10.01
C GLN A 17 -4.53 7.98 -9.27
N ARG A 18 -4.77 6.69 -9.57
CA ARG A 18 -5.77 5.85 -8.90
C ARG A 18 -5.52 5.75 -7.39
N VAL A 19 -4.26 5.57 -6.99
CA VAL A 19 -3.85 5.56 -5.57
C VAL A 19 -4.13 6.91 -4.91
N ARG A 20 -3.91 8.04 -5.60
CA ARG A 20 -4.20 9.38 -5.07
C ARG A 20 -5.69 9.60 -4.83
N GLU A 21 -6.53 9.07 -5.72
CA GLU A 21 -7.99 9.19 -5.64
C GLU A 21 -8.60 8.31 -4.53
N TYR A 22 -8.20 7.03 -4.45
CA TYR A 22 -8.90 6.04 -3.63
C TYR A 22 -8.12 5.58 -2.37
N ALA A 23 -6.79 5.64 -2.36
CA ALA A 23 -6.01 5.08 -1.25
C ALA A 23 -5.91 5.99 -0.03
N VAL A 24 -5.94 7.32 -0.24
CA VAL A 24 -5.87 8.36 0.81
C VAL A 24 -6.82 9.52 0.44
N PRO A 25 -8.15 9.35 0.57
CA PRO A 25 -9.13 10.37 0.19
C PRO A 25 -9.08 11.60 1.11
N PRO A 26 -9.59 12.78 0.70
CA PRO A 26 -9.52 14.02 1.50
C PRO A 26 -10.05 13.88 2.94
N SER A 27 -11.22 13.26 3.11
CA SER A 27 -11.84 12.99 4.41
C SER A 27 -10.96 12.17 5.38
N MET A 28 -10.06 11.33 4.85
CA MET A 28 -9.06 10.60 5.64
C MET A 28 -7.98 11.54 6.17
N ILE A 29 -7.48 12.44 5.31
CA ILE A 29 -6.45 13.42 5.64
C ILE A 29 -7.00 14.42 6.66
N GLU A 30 -8.22 14.92 6.44
CA GLU A 30 -8.94 15.82 7.35
C GLU A 30 -9.13 15.17 8.73
N THR A 31 -9.70 13.96 8.78
CA THR A 31 -9.95 13.25 10.04
C THR A 31 -8.65 12.92 10.78
N ALA A 32 -7.64 12.39 10.07
CA ALA A 32 -6.34 12.06 10.67
C ALA A 32 -5.60 13.32 11.16
N THR A 33 -5.70 14.43 10.43
CA THR A 33 -5.10 15.72 10.81
C THR A 33 -5.80 16.36 12.00
N ALA A 34 -7.12 16.36 12.06
CA ALA A 34 -7.89 16.85 13.22
C ALA A 34 -7.56 16.05 14.49
N ARG A 35 -7.51 14.71 14.38
CA ARG A 35 -7.11 13.80 15.48
C ARG A 35 -5.67 14.06 15.94
N ARG A 36 -4.74 14.18 14.99
CA ARG A 36 -3.33 14.50 15.25
C ARG A 36 -3.14 15.88 15.90
N ALA A 37 -3.94 16.88 15.53
CA ALA A 37 -3.87 18.23 16.10
C ALA A 37 -4.23 18.27 17.59
N VAL A 38 -5.18 17.45 18.04
CA VAL A 38 -5.52 17.30 19.48
C VAL A 38 -4.65 16.25 20.21
N GLY A 39 -3.63 15.70 19.55
CA GLY A 39 -2.72 14.69 20.11
C GLY A 39 -3.25 13.26 20.13
N ASP A 40 -4.44 13.01 19.57
CA ASP A 40 -5.07 11.69 19.44
C ASP A 40 -4.44 10.88 18.28
N TRP A 41 -3.20 10.46 18.50
CA TRP A 41 -2.44 9.63 17.56
C TRP A 41 -3.12 8.27 17.28
N ALA A 42 -3.88 7.73 18.24
CA ALA A 42 -4.57 6.46 18.08
C ALA A 42 -5.81 6.59 17.18
N GLY A 43 -6.62 7.63 17.39
CA GLY A 43 -7.73 7.99 16.50
C GLY A 43 -7.25 8.42 15.10
N ALA A 44 -6.09 9.07 15.00
CA ALA A 44 -5.46 9.35 13.71
C ALA A 44 -5.06 8.05 12.98
N CYS A 45 -4.45 7.09 13.68
CA CYS A 45 -4.15 5.76 13.14
C CYS A 45 -5.42 5.04 12.66
N ALA A 46 -6.48 5.05 13.48
CA ALA A 46 -7.77 4.46 13.12
C ALA A 46 -8.37 5.09 11.84
N ALA A 47 -8.35 6.42 11.73
CA ALA A 47 -8.79 7.15 10.54
C ALA A 47 -8.00 6.72 9.28
N ALA A 48 -6.69 6.51 9.39
CA ALA A 48 -5.84 6.03 8.30
C ALA A 48 -5.92 4.51 8.03
N ARG A 49 -6.78 3.77 8.75
CA ARG A 49 -6.89 2.30 8.73
C ARG A 49 -5.58 1.59 9.14
N ILE A 50 -4.93 2.12 10.18
CA ILE A 50 -3.81 1.51 10.88
C ILE A 50 -4.28 1.04 12.26
N ASP A 51 -4.30 -0.27 12.45
CA ASP A 51 -4.63 -0.90 13.72
C ASP A 51 -3.44 -0.83 14.69
N VAL A 52 -3.69 -0.46 15.96
CA VAL A 52 -2.63 -0.19 16.95
C VAL A 52 -2.41 -1.41 17.83
N ASP A 53 -1.30 -2.11 17.59
CA ASP A 53 -0.84 -3.29 18.34
C ASP A 53 0.30 -2.89 19.31
N LEU A 54 0.03 -1.90 20.17
CA LEU A 54 1.00 -1.28 21.08
C LEU A 54 0.47 -1.15 22.51
N ASP A 55 0.88 -2.05 23.41
CA ASP A 55 0.73 -1.83 24.86
C ASP A 55 1.91 -0.97 25.39
N LEU A 56 1.66 0.33 25.56
CA LEU A 56 2.65 1.26 26.11
C LEU A 56 2.99 1.00 27.59
N ARG A 57 2.18 0.25 28.34
CA ARG A 57 2.50 -0.19 29.70
C ARG A 57 3.48 -1.36 29.65
N ALA A 58 3.17 -2.44 28.93
CA ALA A 58 4.11 -3.54 28.75
C ALA A 58 5.44 -3.09 28.13
N VAL A 59 5.44 -2.10 27.22
CA VAL A 59 6.67 -1.52 26.67
C VAL A 59 7.49 -0.75 27.72
N ARG A 60 6.85 0.03 28.61
CA ARG A 60 7.54 0.66 29.75
C ARG A 60 8.10 -0.40 30.69
N ASP A 61 7.33 -1.44 30.96
CA ASP A 61 7.67 -2.45 31.97
C ASP A 61 8.74 -3.42 31.46
N ARG A 62 8.86 -3.62 30.14
CA ARG A 62 9.90 -4.43 29.46
C ARG A 62 11.16 -3.64 29.06
N HIS A 63 11.04 -2.36 28.70
CA HIS A 63 12.13 -1.56 28.10
C HIS A 63 12.42 -0.22 28.81
N GLY A 64 11.79 0.03 29.95
CA GLY A 64 12.01 1.19 30.81
C GLY A 64 11.40 2.51 30.30
N THR A 65 11.35 3.48 31.22
CA THR A 65 10.76 4.81 31.00
C THR A 65 11.42 5.58 29.85
N GLY A 66 12.71 5.37 29.61
CA GLY A 66 13.45 6.04 28.53
C GLY A 66 12.97 5.64 27.13
N LEU A 67 12.69 4.37 26.88
CA LEU A 67 12.21 3.92 25.57
C LEU A 67 10.76 4.33 25.33
N VAL A 68 9.85 4.12 26.31
CA VAL A 68 8.44 4.50 26.13
C VAL A 68 8.26 6.01 25.97
N THR A 69 9.13 6.84 26.56
CA THR A 69 9.12 8.30 26.36
C THR A 69 9.47 8.68 24.92
N ARG A 70 10.49 8.05 24.32
CA ARG A 70 10.86 8.26 22.90
C ARG A 70 9.75 7.76 21.96
N LEU A 71 9.19 6.57 22.24
CA LEU A 71 8.07 6.02 21.48
C LEU A 71 6.84 6.95 21.52
N ARG A 72 6.46 7.46 22.70
CA ARG A 72 5.37 8.45 22.85
C ARG A 72 5.67 9.79 22.16
N ALA A 73 6.94 10.18 22.01
CA ALA A 73 7.31 11.37 21.24
C ALA A 73 7.14 11.14 19.72
N ASP A 74 7.52 9.97 19.21
CA ASP A 74 7.34 9.62 17.79
C ASP A 74 5.87 9.36 17.42
N LEU A 75 5.10 8.69 18.28
CA LEU A 75 3.66 8.45 18.05
C LEU A 75 2.86 9.76 17.94
N ARG A 76 3.17 10.78 18.75
CA ARG A 76 2.54 12.11 18.65
C ARG A 76 2.95 12.91 17.41
N ARG A 77 3.97 12.47 16.67
CA ARG A 77 4.40 13.08 15.40
C ARG A 77 3.90 12.33 14.17
N LEU A 78 3.36 11.12 14.34
CA LEU A 78 2.91 10.28 13.24
C LEU A 78 1.72 10.92 12.50
N ALA A 79 1.91 11.17 11.20
CA ALA A 79 0.88 11.40 10.20
C ALA A 79 0.62 10.07 9.47
N PRO A 80 -0.38 9.28 9.91
CA PRO A 80 -0.60 7.93 9.39
C PRO A 80 -1.28 7.93 8.01
N ASP A 81 -1.96 9.03 7.66
CA ASP A 81 -2.41 9.43 6.33
C ASP A 81 -1.23 9.60 5.36
N LEU A 82 -0.21 10.37 5.75
CA LEU A 82 1.02 10.56 4.98
C LEU A 82 1.80 9.25 4.85
N LEU A 83 1.89 8.46 5.93
CA LEU A 83 2.48 7.12 5.89
C LEU A 83 1.76 6.23 4.87
N ARG A 84 0.42 6.19 4.91
CA ARG A 84 -0.38 5.37 3.98
C ARG A 84 -0.17 5.75 2.51
N TRP A 85 0.04 7.03 2.22
CA TRP A 85 0.36 7.51 0.88
C TRP A 85 1.68 6.91 0.38
N HIS A 86 2.76 7.04 1.16
CA HIS A 86 4.11 6.61 0.79
C HIS A 86 4.43 5.11 1.04
N MET A 87 3.50 4.34 1.60
CA MET A 87 3.69 2.90 1.83
C MET A 87 3.87 2.13 0.50
N PRO A 88 4.71 1.08 0.45
CA PRO A 88 5.03 0.37 -0.79
C PRO A 88 3.81 -0.31 -1.42
N ARG A 89 3.70 -0.19 -2.75
CA ARG A 89 2.56 -0.68 -3.54
C ARG A 89 2.96 -1.69 -4.61
N ILE A 90 1.97 -2.34 -5.20
CA ILE A 90 2.12 -3.23 -6.37
C ILE A 90 1.33 -2.66 -7.55
N ALA A 91 1.83 -2.88 -8.77
CA ALA A 91 1.18 -2.49 -10.02
C ALA A 91 0.37 -3.68 -10.59
N PRO A 92 -0.69 -3.45 -11.38
CA PRO A 92 -1.14 -2.16 -11.92
C PRO A 92 -2.16 -1.42 -11.04
N ASP A 93 -2.74 -2.09 -10.05
CA ASP A 93 -3.87 -1.57 -9.25
C ASP A 93 -3.44 -0.64 -8.09
N GLY A 94 -2.16 -0.60 -7.74
CA GLY A 94 -1.66 0.28 -6.70
C GLY A 94 -1.99 -0.19 -5.29
N ARG A 95 -2.37 -1.46 -5.09
CA ARG A 95 -2.64 -2.00 -3.74
C ARG A 95 -1.38 -1.95 -2.87
N LEU A 96 -1.56 -1.81 -1.55
CA LEU A 96 -0.46 -1.97 -0.60
C LEU A 96 0.18 -3.35 -0.78
N ARG A 97 1.51 -3.37 -0.84
CA ARG A 97 2.29 -4.60 -0.99
C ARG A 97 2.08 -5.50 0.25
N PRO A 98 1.53 -6.72 0.12
CA PRO A 98 1.17 -7.55 1.26
C PRO A 98 2.38 -8.20 1.94
N GLY A 99 2.19 -8.60 3.20
CA GLY A 99 3.11 -9.39 4.01
C GLY A 99 4.39 -8.70 4.47
N LEU A 100 4.50 -7.36 4.36
CA LEU A 100 5.70 -6.61 4.74
C LEU A 100 5.76 -6.33 6.24
N THR A 101 6.99 -6.16 6.74
CA THR A 101 7.28 -5.42 7.96
C THR A 101 8.28 -4.31 7.60
N LEU A 102 7.96 -3.06 7.94
CA LEU A 102 8.79 -1.88 7.67
C LEU A 102 9.21 -1.24 9.00
N SER A 103 10.44 -0.73 9.08
CA SER A 103 10.85 0.11 10.23
C SER A 103 10.40 1.55 10.01
N LEU A 104 9.69 2.12 11.00
CA LEU A 104 9.42 3.56 11.11
C LEU A 104 10.46 4.26 12.00
N ALA A 105 10.89 3.61 13.09
CA ALA A 105 11.93 4.12 13.97
C ALA A 105 12.73 2.98 14.60
N ARG A 106 13.95 3.28 15.09
CA ARG A 106 14.82 2.39 15.86
C ARG A 106 15.12 3.02 17.22
N TYR A 107 15.20 2.20 18.26
CA TYR A 107 15.49 2.57 19.65
C TYR A 107 16.41 1.54 20.30
N GLY A 108 17.14 1.93 21.35
CA GLY A 108 18.08 1.06 22.04
C GLY A 108 19.41 0.93 21.29
N ASP A 109 20.29 0.09 21.82
CA ASP A 109 21.66 -0.06 21.32
C ASP A 109 21.72 -1.00 20.11
N PRO A 110 22.76 -0.92 19.26
CA PRO A 110 22.86 -1.73 18.03
C PRO A 110 22.81 -3.25 18.24
N GLY A 111 23.11 -3.75 19.44
CA GLY A 111 23.01 -5.18 19.80
C GLY A 111 21.62 -5.67 20.19
N THR A 112 20.73 -4.78 20.63
CA THR A 112 19.36 -5.10 21.08
C THR A 112 18.31 -4.10 20.53
N PRO A 113 18.29 -3.84 19.20
CA PRO A 113 17.50 -2.76 18.64
C PRO A 113 16.00 -3.07 18.69
N VAL A 114 15.23 -2.15 19.27
CA VAL A 114 13.77 -2.18 19.30
C VAL A 114 13.25 -1.25 18.21
N HIS A 115 12.47 -1.77 17.28
CA HIS A 115 11.94 -1.03 16.14
C HIS A 115 10.45 -0.73 16.35
N LEU A 116 10.04 0.53 16.11
CA LEU A 116 8.65 0.82 15.77
C LEU A 116 8.43 0.37 14.33
N VAL A 117 7.46 -0.51 14.09
CA VAL A 117 7.21 -1.10 12.77
C VAL A 117 5.76 -0.93 12.32
N VAL A 118 5.57 -0.71 11.03
CA VAL A 118 4.28 -0.88 10.37
C VAL A 118 4.31 -2.17 9.54
N ARG A 119 3.21 -2.92 9.57
CA ARG A 119 3.06 -4.21 8.91
C ARG A 119 1.90 -4.18 7.92
N THR A 120 2.04 -4.88 6.80
CA THR A 120 0.92 -5.22 5.92
C THR A 120 0.58 -6.71 6.06
N PRO A 121 -0.70 -7.06 6.21
CA PRO A 121 -1.14 -8.46 6.26
C PRO A 121 -0.81 -9.23 4.96
N PRO A 122 -0.81 -10.58 4.97
CA PRO A 122 -0.75 -11.38 3.75
C PRO A 122 -1.93 -11.07 2.82
N ALA A 123 -1.80 -11.38 1.53
CA ALA A 123 -2.78 -11.00 0.50
C ALA A 123 -4.21 -11.48 0.77
N TRP A 124 -4.38 -12.66 1.40
CA TRP A 124 -5.69 -13.20 1.76
C TRP A 124 -6.37 -12.47 2.94
N ALA A 125 -5.63 -11.66 3.70
CA ALA A 125 -6.11 -10.92 4.87
C ALA A 125 -5.98 -9.40 4.69
N ASP A 126 -6.01 -8.87 3.46
CA ASP A 126 -5.73 -7.45 3.20
C ASP A 126 -6.80 -6.47 3.73
N ALA A 127 -8.05 -6.94 3.83
CA ALA A 127 -9.24 -6.16 4.24
C ALA A 127 -9.36 -4.76 3.63
N GLY A 128 -8.98 -4.59 2.37
CA GLY A 128 -8.92 -3.25 1.76
C GLY A 128 -7.72 -2.46 2.27
N GLN A 129 -6.54 -3.08 2.23
CA GLN A 129 -5.27 -2.44 2.56
C GLN A 129 -5.22 -1.89 4.00
N ARG A 130 -5.67 -2.66 5.00
CA ARG A 130 -5.40 -2.35 6.42
C ARG A 130 -3.92 -2.59 6.76
N MET A 131 -3.42 -1.90 7.77
CA MET A 131 -2.05 -2.05 8.28
C MET A 131 -2.10 -2.21 9.80
N SER A 132 -1.03 -2.70 10.41
CA SER A 132 -0.88 -2.57 11.87
C SER A 132 0.45 -1.97 12.32
N LEU A 133 0.38 -1.18 13.39
CA LEU A 133 1.49 -0.50 14.04
C LEU A 133 1.87 -1.28 15.29
N SER A 134 3.09 -1.80 15.36
CA SER A 134 3.58 -2.68 16.43
C SER A 134 5.05 -2.40 16.76
N LEU A 135 5.60 -3.07 17.77
CA LEU A 135 7.05 -3.15 17.94
C LEU A 135 7.62 -4.44 17.31
N TRP A 136 8.92 -4.41 17.06
CA TRP A 136 9.75 -5.59 16.81
C TRP A 136 11.03 -5.48 17.63
N THR A 137 11.35 -6.52 18.39
CA THR A 137 12.37 -6.53 19.46
C THR A 137 13.53 -7.50 19.18
N GLY A 138 13.50 -8.21 18.06
CA GLY A 138 14.54 -9.15 17.64
C GLY A 138 13.99 -10.46 17.06
N PRO A 139 14.86 -11.43 16.72
CA PRO A 139 14.46 -12.77 16.34
C PRO A 139 13.96 -13.56 17.57
N GLY A 140 12.65 -13.68 17.73
CA GLY A 140 12.02 -14.54 18.77
C GLY A 140 10.78 -13.96 19.45
N ASP A 141 10.52 -12.66 19.31
CA ASP A 141 9.49 -11.93 20.07
C ASP A 141 8.62 -11.03 19.16
N GLY A 142 7.41 -10.70 19.65
CA GLY A 142 6.49 -9.70 19.10
C GLY A 142 5.78 -9.99 17.76
N ALA A 143 6.40 -10.71 16.82
CA ALA A 143 5.76 -11.01 15.54
C ALA A 143 4.76 -12.18 15.67
N PRO A 144 3.50 -12.05 15.17
CA PRO A 144 2.58 -13.18 15.11
C PRO A 144 3.18 -14.33 14.32
N ARG A 145 3.11 -15.57 14.84
CA ARG A 145 3.81 -16.75 14.27
C ARG A 145 3.40 -17.06 12.82
N HIS A 146 2.25 -16.55 12.37
CA HIS A 146 1.69 -16.72 11.03
C HIS A 146 2.06 -15.57 10.05
N HIS A 147 2.82 -14.54 10.46
CA HIS A 147 3.15 -13.39 9.60
C HIS A 147 4.29 -13.72 8.60
N PRO A 148 4.10 -13.60 7.27
CA PRO A 148 5.06 -14.13 6.27
C PRO A 148 6.49 -13.57 6.35
N HIS A 149 6.63 -12.26 6.60
CA HIS A 149 7.93 -11.62 6.81
C HIS A 149 7.91 -10.91 8.18
N PRO A 150 8.28 -11.62 9.27
CA PRO A 150 8.11 -11.12 10.64
C PRO A 150 9.15 -10.06 11.06
N HIS A 151 10.29 -10.01 10.34
CA HIS A 151 11.39 -9.07 10.55
C HIS A 151 11.33 -7.91 9.54
N PRO A 152 11.86 -6.71 9.87
CA PRO A 152 11.91 -5.59 8.94
C PRO A 152 12.67 -5.88 7.63
N ASP A 153 12.08 -5.52 6.49
CA ASP A 153 12.74 -5.64 5.18
C ASP A 153 13.79 -4.52 4.99
N ARG A 154 15.02 -4.91 4.63
CA ARG A 154 16.14 -3.99 4.36
C ARG A 154 15.87 -3.00 3.22
N ARG A 155 14.95 -3.30 2.29
CA ARG A 155 14.50 -2.42 1.20
C ARG A 155 13.57 -1.29 1.68
N PHE A 156 12.87 -1.47 2.80
CA PHE A 156 11.74 -0.65 3.20
C PHE A 156 11.99 0.02 4.56
N ARG A 157 12.93 0.97 4.54
CA ARG A 157 13.54 1.65 5.70
C ARG A 157 13.00 3.07 5.89
N LEU A 158 11.76 3.19 6.37
CA LEU A 158 11.14 4.49 6.68
C LEU A 158 11.72 5.14 7.95
N ASP A 159 12.54 4.40 8.71
CA ASP A 159 13.41 4.91 9.79
C ASP A 159 14.49 5.88 9.29
N LEU A 160 14.89 5.77 8.02
CA LEU A 160 15.79 6.73 7.36
C LEU A 160 15.02 7.86 6.65
N HIS A 161 13.71 7.67 6.43
CA HIS A 161 12.84 8.52 5.61
C HIS A 161 11.68 9.10 6.45
N ARG A 162 11.99 9.61 7.64
CA ARG A 162 10.98 10.17 8.58
C ARG A 162 10.02 11.17 7.95
N HIS A 163 10.49 11.98 7.01
CA HIS A 163 9.68 12.95 6.26
C HIS A 163 8.46 12.36 5.52
N LEU A 164 8.38 11.03 5.35
CA LEU A 164 7.25 10.32 4.74
C LEU A 164 6.19 9.85 5.77
N TRP A 165 6.34 10.17 7.06
CA TRP A 165 5.38 9.79 8.11
C TRP A 165 5.40 10.67 9.38
N ASP A 166 6.49 11.36 9.67
CA ASP A 166 6.68 12.26 10.82
C ASP A 166 6.32 13.69 10.37
N ALA A 167 5.19 14.20 10.88
CA ALA A 167 4.66 15.51 10.51
C ALA A 167 5.60 16.68 10.85
N THR A 168 6.53 16.48 11.79
CA THR A 168 7.55 17.49 12.14
C THR A 168 8.77 17.45 11.21
N ARG A 169 8.81 16.50 10.28
CA ARG A 169 9.94 16.26 9.36
C ARG A 169 9.54 16.32 7.89
N SER A 170 8.25 16.48 7.56
CA SER A 170 7.81 16.46 6.15
C SER A 170 8.49 17.53 5.29
N GLY A 171 8.85 18.68 5.86
CA GLY A 171 9.65 19.73 5.21
C GLY A 171 11.02 19.28 4.65
N GLU A 172 11.58 18.14 5.07
CA GLU A 172 12.76 17.57 4.40
C GLU A 172 12.45 17.00 3.00
N LEU A 173 11.17 16.83 2.62
CA LEU A 173 10.77 16.22 1.36
C LEU A 173 11.37 16.95 0.15
N ALA A 174 11.27 18.28 0.04
CA ALA A 174 11.88 19.00 -1.09
C ALA A 174 13.41 18.79 -1.17
N ARG A 175 14.08 18.85 -0.01
CA ARG A 175 15.54 18.65 0.11
C ARG A 175 15.99 17.24 -0.29
N ARG A 176 15.16 16.21 -0.05
CA ARG A 176 15.47 14.80 -0.34
C ARG A 176 15.01 14.36 -1.72
N SER A 177 13.78 14.69 -2.11
CA SER A 177 13.17 14.38 -3.40
C SER A 177 13.89 14.96 -4.62
N GLY A 178 14.71 16.00 -4.43
CA GLY A 178 15.37 16.72 -5.51
C GLY A 178 14.49 17.77 -6.17
N TRP A 179 13.44 18.25 -5.48
CA TRP A 179 12.62 19.38 -5.94
C TRP A 179 13.45 20.65 -6.13
N THR A 180 14.38 20.94 -5.20
CA THR A 180 15.15 22.18 -5.16
C THR A 180 16.31 22.26 -6.17
N GLY A 181 16.24 21.51 -7.28
CA GLY A 181 17.11 21.71 -8.44
C GLY A 181 18.63 21.61 -8.20
N THR A 182 19.11 20.86 -7.20
CA THR A 182 20.54 20.64 -7.02
C THR A 182 21.13 20.02 -8.29
N PRO A 183 22.17 20.60 -8.91
CA PRO A 183 22.69 20.12 -10.19
C PRO A 183 23.21 18.68 -10.07
N ALA A 184 23.04 17.91 -11.14
CA ALA A 184 23.51 16.53 -11.21
C ALA A 184 25.04 16.50 -11.04
N VAL A 185 25.51 15.75 -10.03
CA VAL A 185 26.95 15.59 -9.77
C VAL A 185 27.57 14.78 -10.91
N THR A 186 28.64 15.29 -11.51
CA THR A 186 29.37 14.62 -12.58
C THR A 186 29.89 13.25 -12.10
N GLY A 187 29.48 12.18 -12.78
CA GLY A 187 29.77 10.80 -12.38
C GLY A 187 28.54 9.92 -12.12
N THR A 188 27.31 10.44 -12.25
CA THR A 188 26.07 9.65 -12.10
C THR A 188 26.10 8.35 -12.94
N PRO A 189 26.02 7.16 -12.30
CA PRO A 189 26.23 5.89 -12.99
C PRO A 189 25.14 5.59 -14.03
N ALA A 190 25.55 4.91 -15.11
CA ALA A 190 24.71 4.51 -16.25
C ALA A 190 23.72 3.38 -15.89
N VAL A 191 22.72 3.70 -15.07
CA VAL A 191 21.51 2.88 -14.90
C VAL A 191 20.72 2.93 -16.21
N PRO A 192 20.34 1.77 -16.82
CA PRO A 192 19.57 1.75 -18.06
C PRO A 192 18.25 2.51 -17.93
N SER A 193 17.83 3.16 -19.02
CA SER A 193 16.61 3.96 -19.08
C SER A 193 15.37 3.05 -19.15
N ALA A 194 14.87 2.66 -17.99
CA ALA A 194 13.62 1.93 -17.83
C ALA A 194 12.83 2.50 -16.64
N ASP A 195 11.54 2.73 -16.86
CA ASP A 195 10.57 3.18 -15.85
C ASP A 195 10.52 2.25 -14.61
N PRO A 196 10.10 2.76 -13.43
CA PRO A 196 9.84 4.18 -13.10
C PRO A 196 11.13 5.03 -12.92
N PRO A 197 11.04 6.38 -12.95
CA PRO A 197 12.18 7.28 -12.78
C PRO A 197 12.98 7.07 -11.48
N TRP A 198 14.30 7.09 -11.62
CA TRP A 198 15.27 6.87 -10.56
C TRP A 198 15.82 8.20 -10.03
N ALA A 199 15.86 8.38 -8.71
CA ALA A 199 16.36 9.59 -8.05
C ALA A 199 17.90 9.61 -7.95
N LYS A 200 18.58 9.39 -9.08
CA LYS A 200 20.03 9.11 -9.15
C LYS A 200 20.88 10.18 -8.44
N ASP A 201 20.53 11.44 -8.60
CA ASP A 201 21.25 12.61 -8.06
C ASP A 201 21.08 12.79 -6.54
N ARG A 202 20.32 11.89 -5.88
CA ARG A 202 20.14 11.84 -4.42
C ARG A 202 20.84 10.62 -3.80
N TRP A 203 21.21 9.63 -4.62
CA TRP A 203 21.73 8.34 -4.17
C TRP A 203 23.02 8.46 -3.34
N ALA A 204 23.87 9.46 -3.59
CA ALA A 204 25.09 9.66 -2.79
C ALA A 204 24.77 10.00 -1.33
N ALA A 205 23.95 11.03 -1.10
CA ALA A 205 23.56 11.49 0.23
C ALA A 205 22.70 10.47 0.99
N GLU A 206 21.79 9.77 0.29
CA GLU A 206 20.95 8.74 0.92
C GLU A 206 21.72 7.42 1.16
N ALA A 207 22.75 7.11 0.35
CA ALA A 207 23.68 6.02 0.65
C ALA A 207 24.56 6.33 1.86
N GLU A 208 24.96 7.59 2.05
CA GLU A 208 25.69 8.04 3.24
C GLU A 208 24.84 7.87 4.52
N LEU A 209 23.57 8.28 4.46
CA LEU A 209 22.58 8.07 5.54
C LEU A 209 22.36 6.58 5.83
N LEU A 210 22.26 5.74 4.79
CA LEU A 210 22.18 4.28 4.93
C LEU A 210 23.42 3.71 5.61
N LEU A 211 24.62 4.03 5.11
CA LEU A 211 25.88 3.49 5.63
C LEU A 211 26.09 3.91 7.08
N ARG A 212 25.85 5.18 7.43
CA ARG A 212 25.93 5.66 8.82
C ARG A 212 24.95 4.92 9.74
N ALA A 213 23.74 4.60 9.27
CA ALA A 213 22.77 3.81 10.02
C ALA A 213 23.08 2.29 10.11
N GLU A 214 24.06 1.80 9.35
CA GLU A 214 24.61 0.44 9.44
C GLU A 214 26.05 0.45 10.02
N GLY A 215 26.45 1.54 10.69
CA GLY A 215 27.72 1.66 11.43
C GLY A 215 28.95 1.92 10.55
N ARG A 216 28.80 2.52 9.37
CA ARG A 216 29.87 2.72 8.38
C ARG A 216 29.90 4.18 7.89
N SER A 217 31.09 4.76 7.70
CA SER A 217 31.23 6.07 7.05
C SER A 217 31.12 5.98 5.52
N ARG A 218 31.72 4.95 4.92
CA ARG A 218 31.85 4.76 3.46
C ARG A 218 31.73 3.29 3.04
N GLY A 219 31.79 3.03 1.73
CA GLY A 219 31.94 1.68 1.17
C GLY A 219 30.79 1.24 0.25
N ALA A 220 30.73 -0.08 0.01
CA ALA A 220 29.82 -0.67 -0.97
C ALA A 220 28.38 -0.87 -0.45
N PHE A 221 27.40 -0.61 -1.31
CA PHE A 221 25.97 -0.84 -1.12
C PHE A 221 25.31 -1.28 -2.44
N THR A 222 24.02 -1.61 -2.41
CA THR A 222 23.26 -2.02 -3.61
C THR A 222 21.98 -1.22 -3.83
N VAL A 223 21.69 -0.90 -5.09
CA VAL A 223 20.40 -0.36 -5.52
C VAL A 223 19.62 -1.47 -6.22
N ARG A 224 18.38 -1.75 -5.79
CA ARG A 224 17.57 -2.83 -6.35
C ARG A 224 16.73 -2.35 -7.54
N LEU A 225 17.24 -2.58 -8.74
CA LEU A 225 16.56 -2.19 -9.98
C LEU A 225 15.32 -3.04 -10.27
N ALA A 226 15.36 -4.34 -9.99
CA ALA A 226 14.24 -5.25 -10.26
C ALA A 226 14.14 -6.43 -9.27
N ALA A 227 13.25 -7.38 -9.54
CA ALA A 227 13.10 -8.60 -8.74
C ALA A 227 14.42 -9.40 -8.60
N ARG A 228 15.18 -9.51 -9.70
CA ARG A 228 16.48 -10.22 -9.79
C ARG A 228 17.67 -9.32 -10.19
N SER A 229 17.44 -8.04 -10.49
CA SER A 229 18.51 -7.09 -10.85
C SER A 229 18.87 -6.18 -9.68
N ARG A 230 20.17 -6.00 -9.44
CA ARG A 230 20.76 -5.05 -8.49
C ARG A 230 21.97 -4.40 -9.14
N LEU A 231 22.17 -3.11 -8.90
CA LEU A 231 23.41 -2.40 -9.17
C LEU A 231 24.23 -2.34 -7.88
N VAL A 232 25.54 -2.62 -7.94
CA VAL A 232 26.48 -2.40 -6.83
C VAL A 232 27.18 -1.06 -7.04
N LEU A 233 27.24 -0.23 -5.99
CA LEU A 233 27.93 1.06 -6.00
C LEU A 233 28.78 1.20 -4.74
N GLU A 234 29.84 1.99 -4.83
CA GLU A 234 30.73 2.30 -3.73
C GLU A 234 30.69 3.80 -3.46
N LEU A 235 30.33 4.18 -2.23
CA LEU A 235 30.37 5.57 -1.78
C LEU A 235 31.77 5.91 -1.27
N VAL A 236 32.42 6.91 -1.87
CA VAL A 236 33.80 7.28 -1.57
C VAL A 236 33.98 8.80 -1.45
N ALA A 237 34.92 9.23 -0.61
CA ALA A 237 35.49 10.57 -0.60
C ALA A 237 36.96 10.46 -0.13
N PRO A 238 37.86 11.39 -0.49
CA PRO A 238 39.24 11.40 0.01
C PRO A 238 39.33 11.42 1.53
N ASP A 239 38.52 12.27 2.16
CA ASP A 239 38.40 12.46 3.61
C ASP A 239 36.96 12.88 3.98
N ASP A 240 36.74 13.20 5.26
CA ASP A 240 35.42 13.52 5.82
C ASP A 240 34.96 14.98 5.59
N ALA A 241 35.80 15.85 5.03
CA ALA A 241 35.42 17.19 4.59
C ALA A 241 34.95 17.24 3.12
N HIS A 242 35.32 16.25 2.31
CA HIS A 242 34.94 16.16 0.90
C HIS A 242 33.52 15.61 0.69
N VAL A 243 32.80 16.17 -0.28
CA VAL A 243 31.49 15.68 -0.72
C VAL A 243 31.60 14.23 -1.24
N PRO A 244 30.86 13.26 -0.67
CA PRO A 244 30.92 11.87 -1.13
C PRO A 244 30.39 11.67 -2.55
N VAL A 245 31.15 10.94 -3.37
CA VAL A 245 30.80 10.58 -4.75
C VAL A 245 30.53 9.07 -4.88
N LEU A 246 29.76 8.71 -5.89
CA LEU A 246 29.47 7.32 -6.25
C LEU A 246 30.38 6.85 -7.37
N ARG A 247 30.95 5.66 -7.23
CA ARG A 247 31.60 4.96 -8.36
C ARG A 247 31.25 3.47 -8.37
N PRO A 248 31.46 2.77 -9.50
CA PRO A 248 31.49 1.31 -9.51
C PRO A 248 32.56 0.77 -8.53
N PRO A 249 32.34 -0.43 -7.95
CA PRO A 249 33.38 -1.12 -7.19
C PRO A 249 34.53 -1.55 -8.10
N ARG A 250 35.76 -1.60 -7.57
CA ARG A 250 36.97 -1.95 -8.36
C ARG A 250 36.92 -3.36 -8.99
N ALA A 251 36.18 -4.27 -8.37
CA ALA A 251 35.81 -5.58 -8.91
C ALA A 251 34.34 -5.85 -8.60
N ALA A 252 33.65 -6.60 -9.44
CA ALA A 252 32.27 -7.00 -9.17
C ALA A 252 32.24 -8.06 -8.05
N PRO A 253 31.63 -7.79 -6.88
CA PRO A 253 31.59 -8.77 -5.80
C PRO A 253 30.68 -9.96 -6.17
N PRO A 254 30.99 -11.18 -5.70
CA PRO A 254 30.19 -12.35 -6.01
C PRO A 254 28.75 -12.21 -5.49
N PRO A 255 27.75 -12.88 -6.11
CA PRO A 255 26.33 -12.65 -5.82
C PRO A 255 25.91 -12.81 -4.36
N GLN A 256 26.64 -13.61 -3.57
CA GLN A 256 26.39 -13.79 -2.14
C GLN A 256 26.82 -12.57 -1.31
N GLU A 257 27.96 -11.95 -1.64
CA GLU A 257 28.42 -10.72 -0.98
C GLU A 257 27.52 -9.54 -1.40
N ALA A 258 27.23 -9.41 -2.70
CA ALA A 258 26.28 -8.42 -3.22
C ALA A 258 24.86 -8.58 -2.62
N ALA A 259 24.49 -9.78 -2.16
CA ALA A 259 23.24 -10.02 -1.44
C ALA A 259 23.31 -9.60 0.04
N ALA A 260 24.49 -9.60 0.66
CA ALA A 260 24.73 -9.27 2.06
C ALA A 260 24.95 -7.76 2.33
N LEU A 261 25.44 -7.01 1.32
CA LEU A 261 25.62 -5.56 1.37
C LEU A 261 24.34 -4.80 1.80
N PRO A 262 24.48 -3.58 2.37
CA PRO A 262 23.36 -2.66 2.54
C PRO A 262 22.59 -2.43 1.24
N VAL A 263 21.28 -2.17 1.37
CA VAL A 263 20.37 -1.92 0.24
C VAL A 263 19.87 -0.50 0.34
N LEU A 264 20.04 0.31 -0.71
CA LEU A 264 19.46 1.63 -0.82
C LEU A 264 17.92 1.50 -0.73
N PRO A 265 17.26 2.14 0.26
CA PRO A 265 15.83 1.97 0.44
C PRO A 265 15.05 2.48 -0.78
N GLU A 266 13.88 1.89 -1.06
CA GLU A 266 13.15 2.25 -2.27
C GLU A 266 12.72 3.72 -2.32
N ALA A 267 12.43 4.30 -1.15
CA ALA A 267 12.13 5.73 -0.97
C ALA A 267 13.31 6.69 -1.27
N ALA A 268 14.55 6.20 -1.28
CA ALA A 268 15.74 6.93 -1.74
C ALA A 268 16.12 6.58 -3.19
N ALA A 269 15.78 5.37 -3.64
CA ALA A 269 16.14 4.90 -4.97
C ALA A 269 15.28 5.57 -6.07
N ARG A 270 13.98 5.76 -5.81
CA ARG A 270 12.99 6.30 -6.76
C ARG A 270 12.70 7.77 -6.55
N LEU A 271 12.16 8.41 -7.57
CA LEU A 271 11.48 9.69 -7.39
C LEU A 271 10.20 9.49 -6.53
N PRO A 272 9.84 10.42 -5.62
CA PRO A 272 8.58 10.31 -4.87
C PRO A 272 7.35 10.50 -5.78
N PRO A 273 6.21 9.85 -5.49
CA PRO A 273 5.04 9.81 -6.36
C PRO A 273 4.42 11.20 -6.61
N ASP A 274 4.47 12.09 -5.63
CA ASP A 274 4.02 13.48 -5.77
C ASP A 274 4.82 14.21 -6.85
N LEU A 275 6.14 13.96 -6.94
CA LEU A 275 6.97 14.57 -7.99
C LEU A 275 6.82 13.87 -9.34
N GLU A 276 6.54 12.57 -9.37
CA GLU A 276 6.17 11.85 -10.60
C GLU A 276 4.88 12.45 -11.20
N LEU A 277 3.83 12.61 -10.37
CA LEU A 277 2.55 13.16 -10.79
C LEU A 277 2.60 14.65 -11.15
N LEU A 278 3.29 15.49 -10.36
CA LEU A 278 3.43 16.93 -10.64
C LEU A 278 4.18 17.18 -11.95
N ARG A 279 5.30 16.49 -12.18
CA ARG A 279 6.11 16.67 -13.40
C ARG A 279 5.40 16.19 -14.66
N ALA A 280 4.46 15.26 -14.53
CA ALA A 280 3.61 14.80 -15.62
C ALA A 280 2.31 15.62 -15.79
N GLY A 281 2.07 16.65 -14.96
CA GLY A 281 0.83 17.46 -14.99
C GLY A 281 -0.43 16.71 -14.54
N LEU A 282 -0.27 15.55 -13.90
CA LEU A 282 -1.36 14.62 -13.56
C LEU A 282 -2.04 14.91 -12.21
N ILE A 283 -1.51 15.89 -11.48
CA ILE A 283 -2.08 16.40 -10.23
C ILE A 283 -1.83 17.91 -10.12
N ALA A 284 -2.86 18.65 -9.72
CA ALA A 284 -2.72 20.07 -9.36
C ALA A 284 -2.15 20.22 -7.93
N PRO A 285 -1.40 21.29 -7.60
CA PRO A 285 -0.75 21.44 -6.30
C PRO A 285 -1.71 21.34 -5.10
N GLU A 286 -2.95 21.79 -5.28
CA GLU A 286 -4.00 21.83 -4.27
C GLU A 286 -4.54 20.43 -3.95
N ARG A 287 -4.34 19.45 -4.85
CA ARG A 287 -4.72 18.04 -4.66
C ARG A 287 -3.62 17.19 -4.00
N LEU A 288 -2.45 17.77 -3.71
CA LEU A 288 -1.37 17.12 -2.94
C LEU A 288 -1.81 16.82 -1.48
N HIS A 289 -1.01 16.03 -0.76
CA HIS A 289 -1.20 15.90 0.69
C HIS A 289 -0.77 17.22 1.37
N PRO A 290 -1.49 17.79 2.36
CA PRO A 290 -1.14 19.09 2.94
C PRO A 290 0.30 19.18 3.48
N LEU A 291 0.78 18.12 4.15
CA LEU A 291 2.17 18.00 4.61
C LEU A 291 3.23 17.87 3.49
N VAL A 292 2.81 17.52 2.26
CA VAL A 292 3.63 17.51 1.04
C VAL A 292 3.58 18.89 0.36
N ALA A 293 2.39 19.46 0.20
CA ALA A 293 2.19 20.81 -0.35
C ALA A 293 2.97 21.86 0.45
N ALA A 294 2.92 21.80 1.79
CA ALA A 294 3.70 22.69 2.65
C ALA A 294 5.22 22.43 2.64
N ALA A 295 5.66 21.29 2.10
CA ALA A 295 7.08 20.91 2.02
C ALA A 295 7.70 21.16 0.65
N LEU A 296 6.90 21.22 -0.41
CA LEU A 296 7.31 21.57 -1.76
C LEU A 296 6.99 23.05 -2.02
N PRO A 297 7.96 23.95 -2.27
CA PRO A 297 7.66 25.31 -2.71
C PRO A 297 7.09 25.26 -4.14
N VAL A 298 5.77 25.12 -4.22
CA VAL A 298 4.94 25.26 -5.41
C VAL A 298 4.15 26.57 -5.26
N PRO A 299 4.15 27.48 -6.24
CA PRO A 299 3.31 28.68 -6.17
C PRO A 299 1.83 28.28 -6.24
N GLY A 300 1.02 28.75 -5.30
CA GLY A 300 -0.38 28.37 -5.18
C GLY A 300 -1.28 29.59 -4.89
N PRO A 301 -2.47 29.68 -5.52
CA PRO A 301 -3.57 30.49 -5.03
C PRO A 301 -4.11 29.96 -3.69
N ALA A 302 -4.96 30.74 -3.02
CA ALA A 302 -5.72 30.26 -1.87
C ALA A 302 -6.71 29.14 -2.27
N PRO A 303 -7.07 28.21 -1.36
CA PRO A 303 -7.96 27.11 -1.68
C PRO A 303 -9.38 27.61 -2.01
N ALA A 304 -9.76 27.49 -3.28
CA ALA A 304 -11.16 27.43 -3.65
C ALA A 304 -11.74 26.11 -3.13
N ALA A 305 -12.82 26.17 -2.35
CA ALA A 305 -13.58 24.97 -2.03
C ALA A 305 -14.11 24.39 -3.35
N ALA A 306 -13.82 23.12 -3.62
CA ALA A 306 -14.53 22.41 -4.68
C ALA A 306 -16.03 22.43 -4.33
N PRO A 307 -16.93 22.74 -5.28
CA PRO A 307 -18.36 22.63 -5.02
C PRO A 307 -18.66 21.19 -4.58
N ALA A 308 -19.49 21.04 -3.55
CA ALA A 308 -20.08 19.75 -3.25
C ALA A 308 -20.83 19.28 -4.51
N SER A 309 -20.70 18.00 -4.87
CA SER A 309 -21.47 17.44 -5.98
C SER A 309 -22.94 17.75 -5.78
N GLU A 310 -23.56 18.45 -6.74
CA GLU A 310 -24.99 18.70 -6.71
C GLU A 310 -25.76 17.36 -6.65
N PRO A 311 -26.94 17.30 -6.00
CA PRO A 311 -27.79 16.12 -6.07
C PRO A 311 -28.04 15.77 -7.54
N GLY A 312 -27.62 14.57 -7.95
CA GLY A 312 -27.40 14.25 -9.36
C GLY A 312 -28.62 14.46 -10.26
N ASP A 313 -28.36 14.88 -11.51
CA ASP A 313 -29.41 15.04 -12.54
C ASP A 313 -30.26 13.75 -12.60
N PRO A 314 -31.58 13.84 -12.33
CA PRO A 314 -32.42 12.67 -12.14
C PRO A 314 -32.43 11.82 -13.41
N HIS A 315 -31.97 10.56 -13.30
CA HIS A 315 -31.82 9.65 -14.43
C HIS A 315 -33.12 9.58 -15.24
N ARG A 316 -33.05 9.95 -16.52
CA ARG A 316 -34.20 10.05 -17.42
C ARG A 316 -34.38 8.75 -18.19
N VAL A 317 -35.61 8.25 -18.25
CA VAL A 317 -35.96 6.96 -18.86
C VAL A 317 -37.19 7.14 -19.72
N GLU A 318 -37.11 6.75 -21.00
CA GLU A 318 -38.28 6.69 -21.88
C GLU A 318 -39.21 5.55 -21.43
N CYS A 319 -40.44 5.88 -21.07
CA CYS A 319 -41.44 4.96 -20.57
C CYS A 319 -42.80 5.22 -21.22
N ARG A 320 -43.33 4.22 -21.94
CA ARG A 320 -44.63 4.30 -22.64
C ARG A 320 -44.78 5.48 -23.62
N GLY A 321 -43.68 6.08 -24.07
CA GLY A 321 -43.64 7.22 -25.00
C GLY A 321 -43.33 8.57 -24.35
N GLU A 322 -43.21 8.63 -23.02
CA GLU A 322 -42.87 9.85 -22.27
C GLU A 322 -41.53 9.71 -21.53
N VAL A 323 -40.90 10.83 -21.17
CA VAL A 323 -39.59 10.84 -20.49
C VAL A 323 -39.79 10.99 -18.98
N HIS A 324 -39.71 9.87 -18.26
CA HIS A 324 -39.88 9.82 -16.80
C HIS A 324 -38.55 10.02 -16.08
N ARG A 325 -38.60 10.60 -14.88
CA ARG A 325 -37.46 10.86 -13.99
C ARG A 325 -37.36 9.78 -12.91
N LEU A 326 -36.14 9.30 -12.67
CA LEU A 326 -35.79 8.55 -11.46
C LEU A 326 -35.10 9.49 -10.47
N ALA A 327 -35.52 9.47 -9.21
CA ALA A 327 -34.91 10.27 -8.15
C ALA A 327 -35.08 9.59 -6.78
N LEU A 328 -34.32 10.05 -5.78
CA LEU A 328 -34.51 9.62 -4.41
C LEU A 328 -35.78 10.26 -3.83
N ARG A 329 -36.70 9.43 -3.34
CA ARG A 329 -37.89 9.84 -2.58
C ARG A 329 -37.97 9.00 -1.32
N ASP A 330 -38.23 9.63 -0.19
CA ASP A 330 -38.36 8.97 1.12
C ASP A 330 -37.17 8.04 1.47
N GLY A 331 -35.98 8.37 0.96
CA GLY A 331 -34.73 7.63 1.16
C GLY A 331 -34.48 6.47 0.20
N VAL A 332 -35.25 6.30 -0.88
CA VAL A 332 -35.12 5.21 -1.87
C VAL A 332 -35.23 5.74 -3.31
N LEU A 333 -34.45 5.20 -4.25
CA LEU A 333 -34.54 5.48 -5.68
C LEU A 333 -35.87 4.97 -6.27
N THR A 334 -36.69 5.87 -6.77
CA THR A 334 -37.98 5.56 -7.39
C THR A 334 -38.24 6.39 -8.66
N ALA A 335 -39.23 5.98 -9.46
CA ALA A 335 -39.70 6.73 -10.61
C ALA A 335 -40.74 7.76 -10.17
N VAL A 336 -40.32 9.02 -10.00
CA VAL A 336 -41.15 10.06 -9.34
C VAL A 336 -42.33 10.55 -10.18
N ASP A 337 -42.33 10.24 -11.48
CA ASP A 337 -43.41 10.53 -12.42
C ASP A 337 -44.47 9.40 -12.51
N HIS A 338 -44.37 8.39 -11.65
CA HIS A 338 -45.40 7.36 -11.47
C HIS A 338 -46.09 7.48 -10.11
N ASP A 339 -47.38 7.11 -10.07
CA ASP A 339 -48.12 6.96 -8.82
C ASP A 339 -47.64 5.71 -8.02
N PRO A 340 -47.55 5.75 -6.68
CA PRO A 340 -47.13 4.60 -5.88
C PRO A 340 -47.98 3.33 -6.03
N ASP A 341 -49.30 3.42 -6.25
CA ASP A 341 -50.15 2.24 -6.52
C ASP A 341 -49.99 1.74 -7.95
N GLN A 342 -49.68 2.62 -8.91
CA GLN A 342 -49.25 2.20 -10.24
C GLN A 342 -47.95 1.38 -10.15
N LEU A 343 -46.95 1.85 -9.42
CA LEU A 343 -45.68 1.13 -9.23
C LEU A 343 -45.92 -0.23 -8.54
N ARG A 344 -46.64 -0.26 -7.42
CA ARG A 344 -46.98 -1.52 -6.71
C ARG A 344 -47.64 -2.55 -7.63
N ARG A 345 -48.60 -2.13 -8.46
CA ARG A 345 -49.29 -3.04 -9.40
C ARG A 345 -48.33 -3.56 -10.49
N GLU A 346 -47.47 -2.72 -11.03
CA GLU A 346 -46.53 -3.13 -12.09
C GLU A 346 -45.42 -4.03 -11.52
N GLU A 347 -44.96 -3.81 -10.28
CA GLU A 347 -44.05 -4.72 -9.57
C GLU A 347 -44.68 -6.09 -9.28
N LEU A 348 -45.96 -6.15 -8.91
CA LEU A 348 -46.70 -7.42 -8.75
C LEU A 348 -46.84 -8.17 -10.08
N LEU A 349 -47.06 -7.49 -11.19
CA LEU A 349 -47.07 -8.11 -12.52
C LEU A 349 -45.70 -8.72 -12.87
N VAL A 350 -44.60 -8.05 -12.50
CA VAL A 350 -43.23 -8.57 -12.69
C VAL A 350 -42.96 -9.80 -11.82
N ALA A 351 -43.41 -9.79 -10.56
CA ALA A 351 -43.31 -10.95 -9.68
C ALA A 351 -44.08 -12.18 -10.20
N LEU A 352 -45.13 -11.97 -10.99
CA LEU A 352 -45.90 -13.00 -11.69
C LEU A 352 -45.35 -13.35 -13.09
N GLY A 353 -44.16 -12.87 -13.45
CA GLY A 353 -43.48 -13.17 -14.73
C GLY A 353 -43.83 -12.23 -15.89
N GLY A 354 -44.58 -11.16 -15.64
CA GLY A 354 -44.88 -10.12 -16.63
C GLY A 354 -43.68 -9.22 -16.97
N PRO A 355 -43.68 -8.54 -18.14
CA PRO A 355 -42.58 -7.71 -18.57
C PRO A 355 -42.48 -6.41 -17.74
N PRO A 356 -41.33 -6.10 -17.11
CA PRO A 356 -41.15 -4.88 -16.32
C PRO A 356 -41.15 -3.59 -17.16
N LEU A 357 -41.76 -2.54 -16.60
CA LEU A 357 -41.70 -1.18 -17.15
C LEU A 357 -40.25 -0.73 -17.40
N PRO A 358 -39.98 0.11 -18.41
CA PRO A 358 -38.69 0.78 -18.59
C PRO A 358 -38.11 1.40 -17.31
N CYS A 359 -38.92 2.15 -16.55
CA CYS A 359 -38.48 2.71 -15.26
C CYS A 359 -38.10 1.65 -14.23
N LEU A 360 -38.91 0.58 -14.07
CA LEU A 360 -38.60 -0.52 -13.14
C LEU A 360 -37.35 -1.29 -13.55
N ARG A 361 -37.13 -1.50 -14.87
CA ARG A 361 -35.89 -2.08 -15.41
C ARG A 361 -34.66 -1.21 -15.11
N ALA A 362 -34.78 0.11 -15.26
CA ALA A 362 -33.69 1.04 -14.98
C ALA A 362 -33.35 1.08 -13.47
N ILE A 363 -34.36 1.17 -12.59
CA ILE A 363 -34.17 1.09 -11.13
C ILE A 363 -33.48 -0.23 -10.75
N ASP A 364 -33.93 -1.36 -11.31
CA ASP A 364 -33.34 -2.68 -11.04
C ASP A 364 -31.90 -2.80 -11.55
N ALA A 365 -31.58 -2.25 -12.73
CA ALA A 365 -30.23 -2.17 -13.25
C ALA A 365 -29.29 -1.37 -12.34
N VAL A 366 -29.73 -0.21 -11.82
CA VAL A 366 -28.94 0.59 -10.88
C VAL A 366 -28.76 -0.13 -9.53
N HIS A 367 -29.75 -0.89 -9.05
CA HIS A 367 -29.61 -1.71 -7.84
C HIS A 367 -28.61 -2.88 -8.01
N ARG A 368 -28.51 -3.47 -9.20
CA ARG A 368 -27.71 -4.68 -9.45
C ARG A 368 -26.30 -4.39 -9.96
N ASN A 369 -26.18 -3.52 -10.96
CA ASN A 369 -24.95 -3.22 -11.67
C ASN A 369 -24.95 -1.75 -12.13
N PRO A 370 -24.84 -0.78 -11.19
CA PRO A 370 -24.82 0.64 -11.53
C PRO A 370 -23.53 0.99 -12.29
N GLU A 371 -23.58 2.04 -13.12
CA GLU A 371 -22.42 2.52 -13.87
C GLU A 371 -21.25 2.95 -12.97
N ALA A 372 -21.54 3.38 -11.73
CA ALA A 372 -20.54 3.70 -10.73
C ALA A 372 -19.85 2.48 -10.07
N LEU A 373 -20.28 1.25 -10.36
CA LEU A 373 -19.73 0.03 -9.74
C LEU A 373 -18.19 -0.12 -9.89
N PRO A 374 -17.53 0.28 -10.99
CA PRO A 374 -16.06 0.28 -11.07
C PRO A 374 -15.42 1.22 -10.03
N ALA A 375 -15.97 2.41 -9.80
CA ALA A 375 -15.48 3.33 -8.78
C ALA A 375 -15.74 2.82 -7.36
N VAL A 376 -16.90 2.18 -7.12
CA VAL A 376 -17.20 1.46 -5.86
C VAL A 376 -16.19 0.33 -5.63
N ARG A 377 -15.88 -0.47 -6.65
CA ARG A 377 -14.87 -1.54 -6.60
C ARG A 377 -13.48 -1.00 -6.27
N GLU A 378 -13.05 0.08 -6.91
CA GLU A 378 -11.74 0.70 -6.62
C GLU A 378 -11.68 1.24 -5.18
N ARG A 379 -12.73 1.95 -4.74
CA ARG A 379 -12.86 2.36 -3.32
C ARG A 379 -12.75 1.16 -2.39
N LEU A 380 -13.53 0.09 -2.58
CA LEU A 380 -13.48 -1.11 -1.74
C LEU A 380 -12.12 -1.85 -1.81
N GLY A 381 -11.45 -1.86 -2.98
CA GLY A 381 -10.11 -2.43 -3.17
C GLY A 381 -9.01 -1.63 -2.47
N HIS A 382 -9.19 -0.31 -2.37
CA HIS A 382 -8.39 0.60 -1.53
C HIS A 382 -8.89 0.73 -0.08
N GLY A 383 -9.96 0.01 0.26
CA GLY A 383 -10.60 -0.08 1.58
C GLY A 383 -11.40 1.14 1.99
N ASP A 384 -11.70 2.06 1.07
CA ASP A 384 -12.51 3.26 1.30
C ASP A 384 -13.99 2.86 1.34
N VAL A 385 -14.36 2.12 2.39
CA VAL A 385 -15.72 1.63 2.59
C VAL A 385 -16.69 2.80 2.79
N THR A 386 -16.26 3.88 3.47
CA THR A 386 -17.09 5.08 3.67
C THR A 386 -17.39 5.78 2.35
N GLY A 387 -16.39 6.04 1.49
CA GLY A 387 -16.64 6.63 0.18
C GLY A 387 -17.38 5.68 -0.78
N ALA A 388 -17.17 4.36 -0.67
CA ALA A 388 -17.92 3.37 -1.44
C ALA A 388 -19.41 3.37 -1.07
N LEU A 389 -19.73 3.38 0.23
CA LEU A 389 -21.10 3.45 0.72
C LEU A 389 -21.75 4.79 0.38
N ALA A 390 -21.05 5.92 0.54
CA ALA A 390 -21.59 7.23 0.16
C ALA A 390 -21.99 7.33 -1.33
N VAL A 391 -21.26 6.67 -2.23
CA VAL A 391 -21.65 6.55 -3.66
C VAL A 391 -22.90 5.69 -3.83
N VAL A 392 -23.02 4.58 -3.10
CA VAL A 392 -24.19 3.69 -3.19
C VAL A 392 -25.44 4.33 -2.57
N GLU A 393 -25.31 4.97 -1.41
CA GLU A 393 -26.35 5.72 -0.71
C GLU A 393 -26.80 6.94 -1.52
N GLY A 394 -25.90 7.60 -2.24
CA GLY A 394 -26.25 8.69 -3.17
C GLY A 394 -27.00 8.25 -4.43
N LEU A 395 -26.84 7.00 -4.86
CA LEU A 395 -27.50 6.44 -6.05
C LEU A 395 -28.82 5.74 -5.74
N LEU A 396 -28.85 4.94 -4.67
CA LEU A 396 -30.01 4.12 -4.30
C LEU A 396 -30.84 4.74 -3.17
N GLY A 397 -30.26 5.64 -2.38
CA GLY A 397 -30.82 6.15 -1.14
C GLY A 397 -30.44 5.29 0.08
N PRO A 398 -30.36 5.88 1.28
CA PRO A 398 -29.94 5.18 2.50
C PRO A 398 -30.96 4.15 3.02
N GLY A 399 -32.20 4.17 2.52
CA GLY A 399 -33.23 3.18 2.83
C GLY A 399 -33.27 1.98 1.87
N ALA A 400 -32.39 1.93 0.87
CA ALA A 400 -32.44 0.92 -0.18
C ALA A 400 -32.05 -0.48 0.28
N VAL A 401 -32.86 -1.48 -0.08
CA VAL A 401 -32.52 -2.90 0.08
C VAL A 401 -31.74 -3.37 -1.14
N LEU A 402 -30.48 -3.79 -0.91
CA LEU A 402 -29.62 -4.29 -1.99
C LEU A 402 -30.21 -5.55 -2.63
N ARG A 403 -30.39 -5.50 -3.96
CA ARG A 403 -30.86 -6.64 -4.77
C ARG A 403 -29.71 -7.55 -5.16
N ASP A 404 -30.02 -8.81 -5.47
CA ASP A 404 -29.01 -9.77 -5.93
C ASP A 404 -28.42 -9.36 -7.27
N GLY A 405 -27.10 -9.16 -7.29
CA GLY A 405 -26.34 -8.69 -8.44
C GLY A 405 -24.89 -8.32 -8.09
N PRO A 406 -24.09 -7.90 -9.08
CA PRO A 406 -22.69 -7.53 -8.90
C PRO A 406 -22.41 -6.56 -7.74
N LEU A 407 -23.24 -5.52 -7.51
CA LEU A 407 -23.05 -4.56 -6.42
C LEU A 407 -23.09 -5.23 -5.04
N ARG A 408 -24.12 -6.06 -4.80
CA ARG A 408 -24.28 -6.81 -3.54
C ARG A 408 -23.09 -7.74 -3.31
N ALA A 409 -22.66 -8.48 -4.34
CA ALA A 409 -21.55 -9.41 -4.25
C ALA A 409 -20.21 -8.73 -3.89
N GLU A 410 -19.93 -7.53 -4.42
CA GLU A 410 -18.72 -6.76 -4.05
C GLU A 410 -18.74 -6.29 -2.59
N LEU A 411 -19.90 -5.86 -2.09
CA LEU A 411 -20.08 -5.42 -0.71
C LEU A 411 -19.99 -6.59 0.28
N GLU A 412 -20.62 -7.73 -0.03
CA GLU A 412 -20.49 -8.98 0.75
C GLU A 412 -19.04 -9.50 0.74
N SER A 413 -18.36 -9.46 -0.41
CA SER A 413 -16.94 -9.82 -0.54
C SER A 413 -16.03 -8.88 0.27
N ALA A 414 -16.34 -7.57 0.31
CA ALA A 414 -15.62 -6.61 1.16
C ALA A 414 -15.87 -6.84 2.66
N ALA A 415 -17.08 -7.27 3.04
CA ALA A 415 -17.39 -7.67 4.42
C ALA A 415 -16.65 -8.95 4.82
N ALA A 416 -16.64 -9.98 3.96
CA ALA A 416 -15.91 -11.24 4.18
C ALA A 416 -14.40 -11.00 4.43
N ARG A 417 -13.74 -10.20 3.57
CA ARG A 417 -12.31 -9.85 3.74
C ARG A 417 -12.01 -9.17 5.10
N ARG A 418 -12.97 -8.44 5.69
CA ARG A 418 -12.81 -7.85 7.03
C ARG A 418 -12.87 -8.92 8.14
N VAL A 419 -13.62 -10.00 7.95
CA VAL A 419 -13.63 -11.16 8.85
C VAL A 419 -12.31 -11.92 8.76
N ASP A 420 -11.82 -12.21 7.55
CA ASP A 420 -10.52 -12.87 7.33
C ASP A 420 -9.36 -12.13 8.00
N HIS A 421 -9.37 -10.80 7.93
CA HIS A 421 -8.40 -9.95 8.62
C HIS A 421 -8.57 -9.93 10.14
N GLY A 422 -9.80 -10.03 10.64
CA GLY A 422 -10.07 -10.23 12.07
C GLY A 422 -9.50 -11.55 12.59
N LEU A 423 -9.72 -12.65 11.86
CA LEU A 423 -9.16 -13.98 12.13
C LEU A 423 -7.63 -14.00 12.05
N PHE A 424 -7.05 -13.30 11.06
CA PHE A 424 -5.61 -13.08 10.96
C PHE A 424 -5.07 -12.35 12.21
N ARG A 425 -5.64 -11.19 12.56
CA ARG A 425 -5.19 -10.37 13.70
C ARG A 425 -5.31 -11.09 15.05
N SER A 426 -6.35 -11.90 15.26
CA SER A 426 -6.52 -12.72 16.45
C SER A 426 -5.71 -14.02 16.45
N GLY A 427 -5.05 -14.34 15.33
CA GLY A 427 -4.29 -15.58 15.15
C GLY A 427 -5.12 -16.84 14.97
N LEU A 428 -6.44 -16.70 14.81
CA LEU A 428 -7.40 -17.76 14.50
C LEU A 428 -7.34 -18.14 13.00
N VAL A 429 -6.13 -18.37 12.51
CA VAL A 429 -5.84 -18.74 11.12
C VAL A 429 -6.09 -20.23 10.97
N ALA A 430 -7.21 -20.60 10.34
CA ALA A 430 -7.46 -21.96 9.88
C ALA A 430 -6.30 -22.45 8.99
N GLU A 431 -6.07 -23.77 8.96
CA GLU A 431 -4.87 -24.37 8.37
C GLU A 431 -4.52 -23.79 6.99
N HIS A 432 -3.25 -23.40 6.84
CA HIS A 432 -2.78 -22.51 5.78
C HIS A 432 -3.26 -22.99 4.40
N PRO A 433 -3.95 -22.17 3.57
CA PRO A 433 -4.58 -22.65 2.33
C PRO A 433 -3.65 -23.38 1.35
N GLY A 434 -2.34 -23.10 1.39
CA GLY A 434 -1.31 -23.83 0.65
C GLY A 434 -1.14 -25.31 1.03
N ALA A 435 -1.69 -25.76 2.16
CA ALA A 435 -1.73 -27.17 2.56
C ALA A 435 -2.84 -27.96 1.85
N ARG A 436 -4.00 -27.33 1.58
CA ARG A 436 -5.12 -27.98 0.86
C ARG A 436 -4.85 -28.15 -0.65
N ALA A 437 -3.97 -27.34 -1.22
CA ALA A 437 -3.53 -27.48 -2.61
C ALA A 437 -2.77 -28.80 -2.92
N ALA A 438 -2.52 -29.64 -1.92
CA ALA A 438 -1.93 -30.98 -2.09
C ALA A 438 -2.96 -32.12 -2.21
N GLY A 439 -4.28 -31.86 -2.06
CA GLY A 439 -5.30 -32.90 -2.12
C GLY A 439 -6.71 -32.38 -2.37
N GLY A 440 -7.27 -32.68 -3.55
CA GLY A 440 -8.60 -32.27 -4.01
C GLY A 440 -8.52 -31.42 -5.28
N GLY A 441 -9.17 -31.88 -6.35
CA GLY A 441 -9.15 -31.20 -7.65
C GLY A 441 -10.55 -30.81 -8.13
N GLY A 442 -10.63 -29.77 -8.97
CA GLY A 442 -11.81 -29.41 -9.75
C GLY A 442 -12.78 -28.43 -9.09
N VAL A 443 -12.63 -27.14 -9.40
CA VAL A 443 -13.51 -26.36 -10.30
C VAL A 443 -12.79 -25.02 -10.57
N ALA A 444 -12.91 -24.45 -11.77
CA ALA A 444 -12.15 -23.26 -12.18
C ALA A 444 -13.03 -22.00 -12.28
N ASP A 445 -12.57 -20.92 -11.67
CA ASP A 445 -13.08 -19.55 -11.81
C ASP A 445 -12.45 -18.88 -13.05
N PRO A 446 -13.23 -18.37 -14.03
CA PRO A 446 -12.70 -17.79 -15.26
C PRO A 446 -11.83 -16.52 -15.08
N TYR A 447 -11.91 -15.80 -13.96
CA TYR A 447 -11.37 -14.43 -13.86
C TYR A 447 -10.00 -14.29 -13.15
N GLN A 448 -9.29 -15.38 -12.84
CA GLN A 448 -7.99 -15.32 -12.14
C GLN A 448 -6.78 -15.60 -13.04
N GLY A 449 -6.31 -14.56 -13.74
CA GLY A 449 -5.05 -14.56 -14.47
C GLY A 449 -3.80 -14.57 -13.56
N HIS A 450 -3.49 -15.69 -12.89
CA HIS A 450 -2.33 -15.80 -12.00
C HIS A 450 -1.47 -17.04 -12.27
N ARG A 451 -0.22 -16.81 -12.71
CA ARG A 451 0.85 -17.83 -12.80
C ARG A 451 1.55 -17.95 -11.43
N PRO A 452 1.43 -19.07 -10.69
CA PRO A 452 2.20 -19.27 -9.46
C PRO A 452 3.70 -19.41 -9.78
N ARG A 453 4.55 -18.66 -9.05
CA ARG A 453 6.01 -18.83 -9.12
C ARG A 453 6.50 -19.62 -7.92
N LEU A 454 6.93 -20.84 -8.21
CA LEU A 454 7.49 -21.85 -7.30
C LEU A 454 8.28 -21.28 -6.12
N ASP A 455 7.84 -21.60 -4.92
CA ASP A 455 8.58 -21.30 -3.69
C ASP A 455 9.73 -22.32 -3.51
N ARG A 456 10.97 -21.84 -3.39
CA ARG A 456 12.16 -22.69 -3.16
C ARG A 456 12.65 -22.50 -1.72
N ARG A 457 12.00 -23.21 -0.79
CA ARG A 457 12.42 -23.30 0.62
C ARG A 457 12.51 -24.73 1.16
N SER A 458 13.53 -25.46 0.72
CA SER A 458 14.10 -26.57 1.49
C SER A 458 15.58 -26.77 1.15
N ARG A 459 16.35 -27.38 2.06
CA ARG A 459 17.83 -27.56 2.07
C ARG A 459 18.69 -26.37 2.55
N ARG A 460 18.75 -26.20 3.88
CA ARG A 460 19.99 -25.88 4.61
C ARG A 460 20.02 -26.66 5.93
N THR A 461 20.47 -27.92 5.87
CA THR A 461 20.85 -28.70 7.06
C THR A 461 22.19 -28.17 7.59
N PRO A 462 22.37 -27.93 8.90
CA PRO A 462 23.65 -27.48 9.44
C PRO A 462 24.74 -28.56 9.32
N PRO A 463 25.99 -28.22 8.96
CA PRO A 463 27.11 -29.17 8.94
C PRO A 463 27.78 -29.26 10.33
N ALA A 464 27.68 -30.42 10.98
CA ALA A 464 28.45 -30.74 12.18
C ALA A 464 28.73 -32.25 12.28
N LEU A 465 29.89 -32.59 12.87
CA LEU A 465 30.29 -33.95 13.30
C LEU A 465 30.40 -35.02 12.20
N LEU A 466 31.42 -34.89 11.34
CA LEU A 466 32.11 -36.03 10.73
C LEU A 466 32.89 -36.78 11.83
N GLY A 467 32.48 -38.00 12.22
CA GLY A 467 33.12 -38.70 13.34
C GLY A 467 32.79 -40.19 13.52
N LYS A 468 33.50 -41.05 12.78
CA LYS A 468 33.79 -42.49 13.06
C LYS A 468 32.71 -43.35 13.79
N ARG A 469 32.16 -44.35 13.09
CA ARG A 469 32.45 -45.80 13.33
C ARG A 469 31.69 -46.75 12.37
N ASN A 470 32.10 -48.03 12.38
CA ASN A 470 31.49 -49.20 11.73
C ASN A 470 31.50 -49.17 10.18
N SER A 471 32.38 -49.84 9.42
CA SER A 471 33.16 -51.10 9.58
C SER A 471 32.38 -52.41 9.37
N ARG A 472 32.10 -52.74 8.10
CA ARG A 472 31.86 -54.10 7.57
C ARG A 472 32.57 -54.20 6.21
N SER A 473 33.75 -54.81 6.16
CA SER A 473 33.99 -56.25 5.94
C SER A 473 33.60 -56.72 4.53
N ARG A 474 34.56 -56.76 3.60
CA ARG A 474 34.42 -57.29 2.23
C ARG A 474 35.21 -58.61 2.13
N PRO A 475 34.63 -59.72 1.64
CA PRO A 475 35.31 -61.03 1.60
C PRO A 475 36.50 -61.10 0.62
N ARG A 476 37.33 -62.14 0.77
CA ARG A 476 38.47 -62.48 -0.10
C ARG A 476 38.26 -63.85 -0.77
N THR A 477 38.34 -63.86 -2.08
CA THR A 477 38.67 -64.99 -3.00
C THR A 477 39.33 -64.30 -4.20
N GLY A 478 40.53 -64.64 -4.69
CA GLY A 478 41.13 -65.96 -4.93
C GLY A 478 41.21 -66.10 -6.46
N GLN A 479 42.26 -65.56 -7.10
CA GLN A 479 43.51 -66.24 -7.51
C GLN A 479 43.32 -67.30 -8.62
N PRO A 480 44.33 -67.58 -9.49
CA PRO A 480 45.75 -67.17 -9.43
C PRO A 480 46.03 -65.67 -9.50
#